data_AF-A0A7W7KFV5-F1
#
_entry.id   AF-A0A7W7KFV5-F1
#
_cell.length_a   1.000
_cell.length_b   1.000
_cell.length_c   1.000
_cell.angle_alpha   90.00
_cell.angle_beta   90.00
_cell.angle_gamma   90.00
#
_symmetry.space_group_name_H-M   'P 1'
#
loop_
_entity.id
_entity.type
_entity.pdbx_description
1 polymer ?
#
loop_
_entity_poly.entity_id
_entity_poly.type
_entity_poly.pdbx_seq_one_letter_code
_entity_poly.pdbx_strand_id
1 'polypeptide(L)'
;MFVYLPPKKITGSGGLNASVTHRLGSAAKITRETPHVLDIEDAGGTTFQIRVPHHQYTRIFVDKLILAFRFHPEWRENYRDFRNELPAVELANPDGTVCCADPKLANYAKALINAGHCPVELFLGDDHPTGRPPRLRFKGEAPAEFMAAGLGADWITIEGELAPAPLNGWNRLLRQNFLLLLDDWSVGELDTTGARYAVRREPLPHLAPLPALSSQAKREHQRQVAQRTSKANKKGMTASFDDMVKLRSGRDKYTNMRLPALRTALEGDSALRELESMYLDPAELQRALRWRLRGLDIPVIARKLEVDQVLESRFNRPPSEESAA
;
A
#
# COMPACT_ATOMS: atom_id res chain seq x y z
N MET A 1 -9.95 18.56 -7.26
CA MET A 1 -9.46 18.97 -5.93
C MET A 1 -9.22 17.70 -5.11
N PHE A 2 -8.01 17.50 -4.59
CA PHE A 2 -7.65 16.32 -3.77
C PHE A 2 -7.86 16.65 -2.29
N VAL A 3 -8.37 15.70 -1.50
CA VAL A 3 -8.47 15.85 -0.05
C VAL A 3 -7.18 15.31 0.57
N TYR A 4 -6.43 16.18 1.24
CA TYR A 4 -5.21 15.83 1.95
C TYR A 4 -5.50 15.74 3.46
N LEU A 5 -5.15 14.62 4.10
CA LEU A 5 -5.07 14.55 5.55
C LEU A 5 -3.71 15.09 6.02
N PRO A 6 -3.61 15.67 7.23
CA PRO A 6 -2.35 16.16 7.76
C PRO A 6 -1.29 15.06 7.77
N PRO A 7 -0.05 15.38 7.34
CA PRO A 7 0.98 14.37 7.15
C PRO A 7 1.40 13.73 8.48
N LYS A 8 1.52 12.41 8.48
CA LYS A 8 1.97 11.63 9.65
C LYS A 8 3.46 11.34 9.54
N LYS A 9 4.26 11.78 10.50
CA LYS A 9 5.70 11.48 10.55
C LYS A 9 5.93 10.02 10.98
N ILE A 10 6.80 9.33 10.25
CA ILE A 10 7.33 8.01 10.58
C ILE A 10 8.80 8.19 10.91
N THR A 11 9.19 7.87 12.13
CA THR A 11 10.59 7.64 12.51
C THR A 11 10.79 6.14 12.67
N GLY A 12 11.93 5.60 12.23
CA GLY A 12 12.18 4.16 12.19
C GLY A 12 13.58 3.74 12.61
N SER A 13 13.72 2.45 12.93
CA SER A 13 15.04 1.83 13.06
C SER A 13 15.78 1.86 11.72
N GLY A 14 17.08 2.15 11.72
CA GLY A 14 17.88 2.27 10.50
C GLY A 14 17.89 3.67 9.87
N GLY A 15 17.51 4.72 10.61
CA GLY A 15 17.61 6.11 10.14
C GLY A 15 16.42 6.61 9.30
N LEU A 16 15.38 5.79 9.11
CA LEU A 16 14.18 6.18 8.37
C LEU A 16 13.50 7.39 9.04
N ASN A 17 13.36 8.48 8.28
CA ASN A 17 12.65 9.68 8.66
C ASN A 17 11.72 10.05 7.52
N ALA A 18 10.49 9.57 7.55
CA ALA A 18 9.54 9.75 6.46
C ALA A 18 8.30 10.54 6.86
N SER A 19 7.66 11.15 5.87
CA SER A 19 6.33 11.76 6.00
C SER A 19 5.32 10.97 5.16
N VAL A 20 4.15 10.66 5.74
CA VAL A 20 3.04 10.01 5.04
C VAL A 20 1.99 11.05 4.71
N THR A 21 1.74 11.26 3.43
CA THR A 21 0.66 12.09 2.92
C THR A 21 -0.44 11.19 2.38
N HIS A 22 -1.68 11.47 2.78
CA HIS A 22 -2.84 10.74 2.32
C HIS A 22 -3.49 11.49 1.18
N ARG A 23 -3.67 10.83 0.04
CA ARG A 23 -4.34 11.39 -1.13
C ARG A 23 -5.56 10.53 -1.46
N LEU A 24 -6.75 11.09 -1.26
CA LEU A 24 -7.97 10.57 -1.90
C LEU A 24 -8.03 11.12 -3.31
N GLY A 25 -8.40 10.30 -4.30
CA GLY A 25 -8.56 10.71 -5.70
C GLY A 25 -9.38 11.98 -5.90
N SER A 26 -9.33 12.53 -7.11
CA SER A 26 -10.07 13.75 -7.49
C SER A 26 -11.52 13.72 -6.99
N ALA A 27 -11.93 14.78 -6.27
CA ALA A 27 -13.28 14.94 -5.71
C ALA A 27 -14.45 14.70 -6.68
N ALA A 28 -14.21 14.75 -7.99
CA ALA A 28 -15.22 14.51 -9.03
C ALA A 28 -15.48 13.02 -9.35
N LYS A 29 -14.67 12.07 -8.84
CA LYS A 29 -14.77 10.62 -9.12
C LYS A 29 -14.46 9.76 -7.89
N ILE A 30 -14.94 10.13 -6.71
CA ILE A 30 -14.88 9.26 -5.53
C ILE A 30 -16.03 8.27 -5.63
N THR A 31 -15.83 7.17 -6.37
CA THR A 31 -16.69 5.99 -6.25
C THR A 31 -16.17 5.14 -5.08
N ARG A 32 -16.98 4.20 -4.58
CA ARG A 32 -16.56 3.22 -3.55
C ARG A 32 -15.37 2.34 -3.98
N GLU A 33 -14.96 2.43 -5.24
CA GLU A 33 -13.88 1.63 -5.85
C GLU A 33 -12.56 2.39 -5.98
N THR A 34 -12.55 3.72 -5.81
CA THR A 34 -11.33 4.51 -5.94
C THR A 34 -10.36 4.17 -4.79
N PRO A 35 -9.14 3.67 -5.08
CA PRO A 35 -8.18 3.34 -4.04
C PRO A 35 -7.66 4.59 -3.34
N HIS A 36 -7.35 4.46 -2.06
CA HIS A 36 -6.63 5.48 -1.30
C HIS A 36 -5.15 5.39 -1.63
N VAL A 37 -4.49 6.52 -1.79
CA VAL A 37 -3.05 6.56 -2.06
C VAL A 37 -2.33 7.10 -0.84
N LEU A 38 -1.36 6.34 -0.34
CA LEU A 38 -0.42 6.77 0.68
C LEU A 38 0.90 7.09 0.00
N ASP A 39 1.24 8.37 -0.06
CA ASP A 39 2.55 8.82 -0.52
C ASP A 39 3.46 8.92 0.70
N ILE A 40 4.60 8.25 0.65
CA ILE A 40 5.59 8.23 1.73
C ILE A 40 6.90 8.76 1.18
N GLU A 41 7.41 9.84 1.76
CA GLU A 41 8.68 10.45 1.36
C GLU A 41 9.67 10.32 2.51
N ASP A 42 10.80 9.64 2.27
CA ASP A 42 11.91 9.55 3.22
C ASP A 42 12.82 10.79 3.12
N ALA A 43 13.51 11.13 4.21
CA ALA A 43 14.42 12.28 4.30
C ALA A 43 15.58 12.23 3.29
N GLY A 44 15.89 11.04 2.75
CA GLY A 44 16.84 10.87 1.65
C GLY A 44 16.27 11.19 0.25
N GLY A 45 15.04 11.72 0.16
CA GLY A 45 14.37 12.05 -1.10
C GLY A 45 13.77 10.86 -1.85
N THR A 46 13.82 9.65 -1.28
CA THR A 46 13.16 8.49 -1.88
C THR A 46 11.67 8.54 -1.59
N THR A 47 10.86 8.44 -2.65
CA THR A 47 9.41 8.43 -2.58
C THR A 47 8.87 7.01 -2.74
N PHE A 48 7.77 6.73 -2.08
CA PHE A 48 7.05 5.47 -2.13
C PHE A 48 5.56 5.76 -2.27
N GLN A 49 4.85 4.96 -3.05
CA GLN A 49 3.43 5.10 -3.28
C GLN A 49 2.70 3.78 -3.03
N ILE A 50 1.84 3.75 -2.02
CA ILE A 50 1.03 2.58 -1.67
C ILE A 50 -0.42 2.85 -2.05
N ARG A 51 -0.97 2.02 -2.95
CA ARG A 51 -2.40 2.05 -3.30
C ARG A 51 -3.18 1.06 -2.44
N VAL A 52 -4.07 1.57 -1.60
CA VAL A 52 -4.89 0.79 -0.68
C VAL A 52 -6.33 0.75 -1.18
N PRO A 53 -6.89 -0.43 -1.49
CA PRO A 53 -8.29 -0.55 -1.87
C PRO A 53 -9.22 0.05 -0.81
N HIS A 54 -10.30 0.72 -1.24
CA HIS A 54 -11.22 1.41 -0.34
C HIS A 54 -11.74 0.53 0.81
N HIS A 55 -12.14 -0.71 0.49
CA HIS A 55 -12.65 -1.67 1.48
C HIS A 55 -11.62 -2.10 2.55
N GLN A 56 -10.31 -1.94 2.29
CA GLN A 56 -9.25 -2.25 3.26
C GLN A 56 -8.78 -1.02 4.05
N TYR A 57 -9.17 0.17 3.61
CA TYR A 57 -8.71 1.42 4.18
C TYR A 57 -9.39 1.70 5.53
N THR A 58 -8.79 1.15 6.59
CA THR A 58 -9.15 1.42 7.98
C THR A 58 -7.96 2.00 8.71
N ARG A 59 -8.20 2.81 9.75
CA ARG A 59 -7.11 3.34 10.60
C ARG A 59 -6.19 2.25 11.13
N ILE A 60 -6.76 1.09 11.50
CA ILE A 60 -6.02 -0.08 11.99
C ILE A 60 -5.13 -0.67 10.91
N PHE A 61 -5.62 -0.77 9.67
CA PHE A 61 -4.85 -1.29 8.55
C PHE A 61 -3.70 -0.35 8.16
N VAL A 62 -3.96 0.96 8.09
CA VAL A 62 -2.93 1.97 7.84
C VAL A 62 -1.84 1.92 8.90
N ASP A 63 -2.18 1.79 10.19
CA ASP A 63 -1.18 1.64 11.25
C ASP A 63 -0.32 0.37 11.06
N LYS A 64 -0.91 -0.74 10.57
CA LYS A 64 -0.15 -1.96 10.24
C LYS A 64 0.78 -1.75 9.04
N LEU A 65 0.32 -1.07 7.99
CA LEU A 65 1.12 -0.72 6.82
C LEU A 65 2.31 0.14 7.24
N ILE A 66 2.09 1.17 8.06
CA ILE A 66 3.15 2.05 8.58
C ILE A 66 4.16 1.26 9.41
N LEU A 67 3.72 0.31 10.24
CA LEU A 67 4.63 -0.56 10.99
C LEU A 67 5.46 -1.46 10.07
N ALA A 68 4.84 -2.10 9.06
CA ALA A 68 5.57 -2.89 8.08
C ALA A 68 6.59 -2.02 7.32
N PHE A 69 6.14 -0.85 6.86
CA PHE A 69 6.98 0.17 6.24
C PHE A 69 8.08 0.69 7.17
N ARG A 70 7.94 0.63 8.49
CA ARG A 70 8.99 1.09 9.40
C ARG A 70 10.06 0.04 9.65
N PHE A 71 9.73 -1.24 9.60
CA PHE A 71 10.59 -2.33 10.09
C PHE A 71 11.06 -3.33 9.02
N HIS A 72 10.57 -3.21 7.78
CA HIS A 72 10.93 -4.13 6.69
C HIS A 72 11.40 -3.35 5.45
N PRO A 73 12.66 -2.90 5.37
CA PRO A 73 13.21 -2.19 4.20
C PRO A 73 12.96 -2.91 2.88
N GLU A 74 13.23 -4.21 2.83
CA GLU A 74 13.04 -5.08 1.66
C GLU A 74 11.59 -5.10 1.18
N TRP A 75 10.62 -5.04 2.09
CA TRP A 75 9.20 -5.04 1.74
C TRP A 75 8.73 -3.69 1.20
N ARG A 76 9.37 -2.57 1.59
CA ARG A 76 9.01 -1.22 1.12
C ARG A 76 9.31 -1.01 -0.35
N GLU A 77 10.36 -1.65 -0.85
CA GLU A 77 10.79 -1.51 -2.24
C GLU A 77 9.69 -1.89 -3.24
N ASN A 78 8.74 -2.77 -2.84
CA ASN A 78 7.55 -3.09 -3.64
C ASN A 78 6.71 -1.84 -4.02
N TYR A 79 6.82 -0.78 -3.23
CA TYR A 79 6.07 0.47 -3.38
C TYR A 79 6.97 1.65 -3.74
N ARG A 80 8.25 1.43 -3.98
CA ARG A 80 9.17 2.50 -4.34
C ARG A 80 8.67 3.16 -5.62
N ASP A 81 8.63 4.48 -5.59
CA ASP A 81 8.24 5.26 -6.73
C ASP A 81 9.47 5.47 -7.62
N PHE A 82 9.45 4.84 -8.80
CA PHE A 82 10.53 4.91 -9.77
C PHE A 82 10.34 6.04 -10.78
N ARG A 83 9.49 7.04 -10.48
CA ARG A 83 9.33 8.28 -11.28
C ARG A 83 10.55 9.20 -11.24
N ASN A 84 11.76 8.63 -11.36
CA ASN A 84 12.91 9.39 -11.78
C ASN A 84 12.67 9.89 -13.21
N GLU A 85 13.15 11.09 -13.50
CA GLU A 85 13.37 11.55 -14.87
C GLU A 85 14.31 10.53 -15.52
N LEU A 86 13.78 9.70 -16.43
CA LEU A 86 14.66 8.83 -17.20
C LEU A 86 15.43 9.72 -18.18
N PRO A 87 16.72 9.44 -18.42
CA PRO A 87 17.42 10.09 -19.51
C PRO A 87 16.63 9.86 -20.81
N ALA A 88 16.34 10.94 -21.53
CA ALA A 88 15.62 10.90 -22.79
C ALA A 88 16.54 11.41 -23.91
N VAL A 89 16.41 10.81 -25.08
CA VAL A 89 16.99 11.30 -26.33
C VAL A 89 15.88 12.03 -27.09
N GLU A 90 16.17 13.26 -27.48
CA GLU A 90 15.28 14.06 -28.31
C GLU A 90 15.60 13.83 -29.79
N LEU A 91 14.58 13.49 -30.57
CA LEU A 91 14.68 13.27 -32.02
C LEU A 91 13.68 14.19 -32.73
N ALA A 92 14.15 14.94 -33.73
CA ALA A 92 13.28 15.82 -34.49
C ALA A 92 12.46 15.04 -35.53
N ASN A 93 11.15 15.23 -35.50
CA ASN A 93 10.23 14.79 -36.55
C ASN A 93 10.30 15.75 -37.75
N PRO A 94 9.98 15.30 -38.98
CA PRO A 94 9.96 16.16 -40.17
C PRO A 94 8.98 17.33 -40.09
N ASP A 95 7.95 17.22 -39.25
CA ASP A 95 6.93 18.25 -39.02
C ASP A 95 7.33 19.30 -37.96
N GLY A 96 8.58 19.24 -37.48
CA GLY A 96 9.12 20.15 -36.47
C GLY A 96 8.80 19.77 -35.02
N THR A 97 8.05 18.69 -34.77
CA THR A 97 7.86 18.19 -33.40
C THR A 97 9.04 17.38 -32.91
N VAL A 98 9.14 17.20 -31.58
CA VAL A 98 10.21 16.44 -30.94
C VAL A 98 9.64 15.16 -30.36
N CYS A 99 10.25 14.04 -30.72
CA CYS A 99 10.05 12.75 -30.07
C CYS A 99 11.00 12.63 -28.88
N CYS A 100 10.46 12.37 -27.68
CA CYS A 100 11.26 12.00 -26.52
C CYS A 100 11.29 10.48 -26.39
N ALA A 101 12.47 9.87 -26.56
CA ALA A 101 12.64 8.42 -26.51
C ALA A 101 13.65 8.00 -25.44
N ASP A 102 13.41 6.87 -24.79
CA ASP A 102 14.44 6.23 -23.97
C ASP A 102 15.68 5.92 -24.83
N PRO A 103 16.92 6.07 -24.33
CA PRO A 103 18.15 5.83 -25.11
C PRO A 103 18.20 4.44 -25.75
N LYS A 104 17.63 3.43 -25.08
CA LYS A 104 17.54 2.06 -25.60
C LYS A 104 16.55 1.92 -26.78
N LEU A 105 15.60 2.84 -26.88
CA LEU A 105 14.56 2.84 -27.90
C LEU A 105 14.82 3.85 -29.03
N ALA A 106 15.88 4.64 -28.95
CA ALA A 106 16.19 5.70 -29.91
C ALA A 106 16.26 5.20 -31.36
N ASN A 107 16.76 3.97 -31.60
CA ASN A 107 16.82 3.39 -32.93
C ASN A 107 15.42 3.09 -33.51
N TYR A 108 14.49 2.59 -32.69
CA TYR A 108 13.10 2.36 -33.14
C TYR A 108 12.39 3.69 -33.39
N ALA A 109 12.57 4.70 -32.52
CA ALA A 109 12.03 6.03 -32.75
C ALA A 109 12.53 6.61 -34.09
N LYS A 110 13.82 6.48 -34.37
CA LYS A 110 14.42 6.93 -35.63
C LYS A 110 13.89 6.15 -36.84
N ALA A 111 13.68 4.84 -36.70
CA ALA A 111 13.07 4.01 -37.74
C ALA A 111 11.62 4.42 -38.04
N LEU A 112 10.81 4.67 -36.99
CA LEU A 112 9.44 5.18 -37.13
C LEU A 112 9.41 6.53 -37.86
N ILE A 113 10.32 7.44 -37.50
CA ILE A 113 10.49 8.74 -38.16
C ILE A 113 10.85 8.56 -39.64
N ASN A 114 11.81 7.70 -39.94
CA ASN A 114 12.23 7.43 -41.32
C ASN A 114 11.13 6.77 -42.16
N ALA A 115 10.24 6.01 -41.52
CA ALA A 115 9.05 5.43 -42.16
C ALA A 115 7.91 6.46 -42.37
N GLY A 116 8.10 7.72 -41.95
CA GLY A 116 7.12 8.79 -42.14
C GLY A 116 6.10 8.92 -41.01
N HIS A 117 6.31 8.23 -39.88
CA HIS A 117 5.46 8.38 -38.69
C HIS A 117 5.99 9.50 -37.79
N CYS A 118 5.10 10.10 -36.98
CA CYS A 118 5.45 11.17 -36.04
C CYS A 118 5.32 10.68 -34.58
N PRO A 119 6.26 9.87 -34.05
CA PRO A 119 6.26 9.54 -32.63
C PRO A 119 6.54 10.79 -31.79
N VAL A 120 5.89 10.89 -30.63
CA VAL A 120 6.06 11.99 -29.66
C VAL A 120 6.71 11.49 -28.38
N GLU A 121 6.39 10.25 -27.99
CA GLU A 121 6.95 9.63 -26.79
C GLU A 121 7.18 8.14 -27.05
N LEU A 122 8.36 7.66 -26.68
CA LEU A 122 8.69 6.23 -26.73
C LEU A 122 9.44 5.81 -25.46
N PHE A 123 8.72 5.17 -24.55
CA PHE A 123 9.15 4.87 -23.20
C PHE A 123 9.13 3.35 -22.96
N LEU A 124 10.23 2.80 -22.46
CA LEU A 124 10.35 1.37 -22.21
C LEU A 124 9.69 0.94 -20.90
N GLY A 125 9.23 1.84 -20.05
CA GLY A 125 8.74 1.46 -18.74
C GLY A 125 9.86 1.18 -17.73
N ASP A 126 9.48 1.15 -16.46
CA ASP A 126 10.39 0.85 -15.36
C ASP A 126 10.56 -0.67 -15.20
N ASP A 127 11.75 -1.16 -14.83
CA ASP A 127 12.01 -2.59 -14.62
C ASP A 127 11.27 -3.18 -13.41
N HIS A 128 10.73 -2.31 -12.57
CA HIS A 128 10.04 -2.71 -11.37
C HIS A 128 8.64 -3.26 -11.68
N PRO A 129 8.21 -4.37 -11.03
CA PRO A 129 6.89 -4.98 -11.24
C PRO A 129 5.68 -4.04 -11.08
N THR A 130 5.84 -2.97 -10.30
CA THR A 130 4.80 -1.96 -10.00
C THR A 130 5.12 -0.57 -10.57
N GLY A 131 6.19 -0.43 -11.35
CA GLY A 131 6.55 0.84 -11.99
C GLY A 131 5.63 1.25 -13.15
N ARG A 132 6.09 2.18 -13.99
CA ARG A 132 5.36 2.61 -15.20
C ARG A 132 5.43 1.53 -16.29
N PRO A 133 4.32 1.20 -16.97
CA PRO A 133 4.36 0.33 -18.14
C PRO A 133 5.07 1.03 -19.31
N PRO A 134 5.52 0.28 -20.33
CA PRO A 134 6.01 0.87 -21.57
C PRO A 134 4.89 1.62 -22.29
N ARG A 135 5.26 2.57 -23.15
CA ARG A 135 4.35 3.42 -23.90
C ARG A 135 4.97 3.87 -25.21
N LEU A 136 4.19 3.86 -26.27
CA LEU A 136 4.47 4.53 -27.54
C LEU A 136 3.32 5.49 -27.83
N ARG A 137 3.62 6.74 -28.15
CA ARG A 137 2.60 7.75 -28.45
C ARG A 137 2.96 8.47 -29.74
N PHE A 138 1.99 8.63 -30.61
CA PHE A 138 2.12 9.35 -31.87
C PHE A 138 1.42 10.72 -31.80
N LYS A 139 1.84 11.61 -32.69
CA LYS A 139 1.11 12.84 -32.97
C LYS A 139 -0.01 12.53 -33.95
N GLY A 140 -1.26 12.49 -33.46
CA GLY A 140 -2.40 12.09 -34.27
C GLY A 140 -2.62 10.58 -34.24
N GLU A 141 -3.02 9.99 -35.35
CA GLU A 141 -3.29 8.56 -35.41
C GLU A 141 -1.99 7.75 -35.47
N ALA A 142 -1.93 6.68 -34.66
CA ALA A 142 -0.86 5.70 -34.72
C ALA A 142 -1.04 4.80 -35.97
N PRO A 143 0.04 4.18 -36.48
CA PRO A 143 -0.06 3.31 -37.65
C PRO A 143 -1.02 2.15 -37.38
N ALA A 144 -1.86 1.81 -38.36
CA ALA A 144 -2.97 0.87 -38.19
C ALA A 144 -2.53 -0.51 -37.70
N GLU A 145 -1.35 -0.97 -38.13
CA GLU A 145 -0.76 -2.23 -37.72
C GLU A 145 -0.39 -2.28 -36.23
N PHE A 146 0.14 -1.19 -35.67
CA PHE A 146 0.38 -1.05 -34.22
C PHE A 146 -0.93 -1.06 -33.44
N MET A 147 -1.96 -0.41 -33.97
CA MET A 147 -3.27 -0.35 -33.34
C MET A 147 -3.95 -1.72 -33.33
N ALA A 148 -3.87 -2.46 -34.43
CA ALA A 148 -4.39 -3.82 -34.53
C ALA A 148 -3.68 -4.78 -33.55
N ALA A 149 -2.33 -4.77 -33.56
CA ALA A 149 -1.53 -5.58 -32.64
C ALA A 149 -1.80 -5.22 -31.17
N GLY A 150 -1.90 -3.93 -30.85
CA GLY A 150 -2.23 -3.43 -29.52
C GLY A 150 -3.60 -3.88 -29.03
N LEU A 151 -4.63 -3.69 -29.85
CA LEU A 151 -6.00 -4.13 -29.55
C LEU A 151 -6.06 -5.64 -29.32
N GLY A 152 -5.41 -6.43 -30.18
CA GLY A 152 -5.34 -7.88 -30.04
C GLY A 152 -4.55 -8.36 -28.81
N ALA A 153 -3.68 -7.52 -28.27
CA ALA A 153 -2.92 -7.77 -27.05
C ALA A 153 -3.61 -7.26 -25.77
N ASP A 154 -4.84 -6.73 -25.87
CA ASP A 154 -5.59 -6.05 -24.81
C ASP A 154 -4.89 -4.79 -24.25
N TRP A 155 -4.24 -4.03 -25.13
CA TRP A 155 -3.56 -2.78 -24.77
C TRP A 155 -4.48 -1.57 -24.91
N ILE A 156 -4.15 -0.50 -24.20
CA ILE A 156 -4.80 0.80 -24.34
C ILE A 156 -4.32 1.44 -25.64
N THR A 157 -5.27 1.75 -26.52
CA THR A 157 -5.02 2.30 -27.86
C THR A 157 -5.78 3.62 -28.11
N ILE A 158 -5.71 4.58 -27.18
CA ILE A 158 -6.53 5.80 -27.22
C ILE A 158 -5.70 6.98 -27.76
N GLU A 159 -6.24 7.77 -28.69
CA GLU A 159 -5.63 9.01 -29.20
C GLU A 159 -4.17 8.85 -29.69
N GLY A 160 -3.87 7.74 -30.36
CA GLY A 160 -2.53 7.46 -30.86
C GLY A 160 -1.52 7.03 -29.78
N GLU A 161 -1.98 6.77 -28.55
CA GLU A 161 -1.20 6.09 -27.52
C GLU A 161 -1.39 4.58 -27.65
N LEU A 162 -0.28 3.85 -27.66
CA LEU A 162 -0.18 2.40 -27.51
C LEU A 162 0.54 2.11 -26.19
N ALA A 163 -0.21 1.64 -25.20
CA ALA A 163 0.34 1.29 -23.90
C ALA A 163 -0.33 0.02 -23.36
N PRO A 164 0.41 -0.97 -22.86
CA PRO A 164 -0.21 -2.13 -22.24
C PRO A 164 -1.09 -1.70 -21.07
N ALA A 165 -2.28 -2.29 -20.95
CA ALA A 165 -3.11 -2.08 -19.77
C ALA A 165 -2.28 -2.46 -18.53
N PRO A 166 -2.18 -1.59 -17.51
CA PRO A 166 -1.29 -1.82 -16.39
C PRO A 166 -1.72 -3.05 -15.59
N LEU A 167 -1.09 -4.18 -15.91
CA LEU A 167 -1.29 -5.45 -15.23
C LEU A 167 -0.32 -5.50 -14.05
N ASN A 168 -0.85 -5.20 -12.86
CA ASN A 168 -0.04 -5.06 -11.65
C ASN A 168 0.87 -6.28 -11.43
N GLY A 169 2.17 -6.02 -11.23
CA GLY A 169 3.17 -7.07 -11.00
C GLY A 169 3.84 -7.65 -12.24
N TRP A 170 3.37 -7.29 -13.44
CA TRP A 170 3.81 -7.91 -14.69
C TRP A 170 4.52 -6.94 -15.64
N ASN A 171 4.87 -5.73 -15.19
CA ASN A 171 5.55 -4.74 -16.03
C ASN A 171 6.76 -5.29 -16.76
N ARG A 172 7.63 -6.06 -16.09
CA ARG A 172 8.80 -6.67 -16.76
C ARG A 172 8.42 -7.49 -18.01
N LEU A 173 7.32 -8.24 -17.95
CA LEU A 173 6.83 -9.02 -19.08
C LEU A 173 6.18 -8.12 -20.15
N LEU A 174 5.43 -7.10 -19.72
CA LEU A 174 4.87 -6.09 -20.64
C LEU A 174 5.98 -5.36 -21.41
N ARG A 175 7.12 -5.07 -20.77
CA ARG A 175 8.31 -4.47 -21.41
C ARG A 175 8.93 -5.40 -22.45
N GLN A 176 9.07 -6.68 -22.13
CA GLN A 176 9.60 -7.68 -23.05
C GLN A 176 8.71 -7.81 -24.29
N ASN A 177 7.40 -7.91 -24.09
CA ASN A 177 6.44 -8.01 -25.20
C ASN A 177 6.37 -6.72 -26.02
N PHE A 178 6.54 -5.56 -25.38
CA PHE A 178 6.63 -4.28 -26.08
C PHE A 178 7.89 -4.17 -26.95
N LEU A 179 9.05 -4.62 -26.46
CA LEU A 179 10.26 -4.70 -27.28
C LEU A 179 10.07 -5.69 -28.44
N LEU A 180 9.48 -6.85 -28.17
CA LEU A 180 9.19 -7.85 -29.21
C LEU A 180 8.30 -7.28 -30.32
N LEU A 181 7.30 -6.47 -29.96
CA LEU A 181 6.44 -5.78 -30.91
C LEU A 181 7.24 -4.81 -31.79
N LEU A 182 8.10 -3.99 -31.18
CA LEU A 182 8.97 -3.06 -31.92
C LEU A 182 9.98 -3.78 -32.82
N ASP A 183 10.53 -4.90 -32.35
CA ASP A 183 11.43 -5.76 -33.10
C ASP A 183 10.73 -6.35 -34.33
N ASP A 184 9.60 -7.03 -34.12
CA ASP A 184 8.81 -7.63 -35.21
C ASP A 184 8.37 -6.57 -36.23
N TRP A 185 7.97 -5.38 -35.77
CA TRP A 185 7.68 -4.26 -36.67
C TRP A 185 8.88 -3.85 -37.50
N SER A 186 10.06 -3.70 -36.88
CA SER A 186 11.27 -3.24 -37.57
C SER A 186 11.76 -4.17 -38.68
N VAL A 187 11.34 -5.45 -38.66
CA VAL A 187 11.66 -6.47 -39.67
C VAL A 187 10.46 -6.81 -40.58
N GLY A 188 9.30 -6.18 -40.38
CA GLY A 188 8.09 -6.42 -41.17
C GLY A 188 7.34 -7.71 -40.83
N GLU A 189 7.56 -8.29 -39.65
CA GLU A 189 6.94 -9.52 -39.15
C GLU A 189 5.93 -9.27 -38.01
N LEU A 190 5.41 -8.04 -37.90
CA LEU A 190 4.46 -7.65 -36.85
C LEU A 190 3.20 -8.53 -36.88
N ASP A 191 2.90 -9.20 -35.76
CA ASP A 191 1.68 -9.98 -35.58
C ASP A 191 0.50 -9.04 -35.29
N THR A 192 -0.24 -8.68 -36.34
CA THR A 192 -1.41 -7.80 -36.24
C THR A 192 -2.59 -8.42 -35.50
N THR A 193 -2.56 -9.73 -35.21
CA THR A 193 -3.56 -10.36 -34.33
C THR A 193 -3.32 -10.04 -32.85
N GLY A 194 -2.12 -9.55 -32.50
CA GLY A 194 -1.72 -9.19 -31.13
C GLY A 194 -1.51 -10.36 -30.18
N ALA A 195 -1.82 -11.59 -30.59
CA ALA A 195 -1.77 -12.77 -29.73
C ALA A 195 -0.36 -13.04 -29.18
N ARG A 196 0.69 -12.75 -29.97
CA ARG A 196 2.09 -12.87 -29.57
C ARG A 196 2.51 -11.91 -28.46
N TYR A 197 1.87 -10.75 -28.36
CA TYR A 197 2.22 -9.68 -27.41
C TYR A 197 1.33 -9.66 -26.16
N ALA A 198 0.23 -10.40 -26.17
CA ALA A 198 -0.72 -10.49 -25.07
C ALA A 198 -0.09 -11.08 -23.79
N VAL A 199 -0.42 -10.48 -22.64
CA VAL A 199 -0.06 -11.04 -21.32
C VAL A 199 -1.30 -11.63 -20.66
N ARG A 200 -1.46 -12.95 -20.80
CA ARG A 200 -2.57 -13.71 -20.17
C ARG A 200 -2.19 -14.16 -18.76
N ARG A 201 -2.15 -13.22 -17.83
CA ARG A 201 -1.84 -13.47 -16.41
C ARG A 201 -2.88 -12.84 -15.51
N GLU A 202 -3.11 -13.44 -14.35
CA GLU A 202 -3.91 -12.81 -13.30
C GLU A 202 -3.13 -11.61 -12.71
N PRO A 203 -3.76 -10.44 -12.51
CA PRO A 203 -3.12 -9.32 -11.85
C PRO A 203 -2.63 -9.70 -10.45
N LEU A 204 -1.40 -9.34 -10.09
CA LEU A 204 -0.96 -9.47 -8.70
C LEU A 204 -1.78 -8.52 -7.81
N PRO A 205 -2.01 -8.86 -6.53
CA PRO A 205 -2.68 -7.97 -5.60
C PRO A 205 -1.96 -6.62 -5.50
N HIS A 206 -2.71 -5.52 -5.47
CA HIS A 206 -2.18 -4.15 -5.35
C HIS A 206 -1.32 -3.93 -4.09
N LEU A 207 -1.54 -4.76 -3.07
CA LEU A 207 -0.77 -4.76 -1.85
C LEU A 207 -0.02 -6.08 -1.73
N ALA A 208 1.30 -5.99 -1.63
CA ALA A 208 2.12 -7.12 -1.24
C ALA A 208 1.67 -7.61 0.15
N PRO A 209 1.62 -8.93 0.40
CA PRO A 209 1.27 -9.47 1.71
C PRO A 209 2.07 -8.81 2.83
N LEU A 210 1.39 -8.44 3.92
CA LEU A 210 2.05 -7.81 5.06
C LEU A 210 3.08 -8.78 5.66
N PRO A 211 4.35 -8.35 5.85
CA PRO A 211 5.35 -9.19 6.46
C PRO A 211 5.00 -9.46 7.92
N ALA A 212 5.47 -10.60 8.42
CA ALA A 212 5.39 -10.89 9.85
C ALA A 212 6.22 -9.85 10.63
N LEU A 213 5.67 -9.33 11.72
CA LEU A 213 6.36 -8.33 12.54
C LEU A 213 7.73 -8.86 13.01
N SER A 214 8.78 -8.11 12.69
CA SER A 214 10.13 -8.39 13.18
C SER A 214 10.19 -8.41 14.71
N SER A 215 11.16 -9.13 15.27
CA SER A 215 11.39 -9.17 16.72
C SER A 215 11.64 -7.77 17.30
N GLN A 216 12.28 -6.90 16.53
CA GLN A 216 12.51 -5.51 16.90
C GLN A 216 11.20 -4.71 16.98
N ALA A 217 10.32 -4.83 15.97
CA ALA A 217 9.01 -4.19 15.97
C ALA A 217 8.17 -4.64 17.17
N LYS A 218 8.20 -5.95 17.48
CA LYS A 218 7.50 -6.52 18.65
C LYS A 218 8.04 -5.95 19.96
N ARG A 219 9.36 -5.84 20.13
CA ARG A 219 9.99 -5.27 21.33
C ARG A 219 9.66 -3.79 21.50
N GLU A 220 9.73 -3.00 20.43
CA GLU A 220 9.38 -1.59 20.52
C GLU A 220 7.90 -1.38 20.84
N HIS A 221 7.02 -2.16 20.20
CA HIS A 221 5.60 -2.13 20.52
C HIS A 221 5.35 -2.47 21.99
N GLN A 222 6.01 -3.49 22.53
CA GLN A 222 5.95 -3.84 23.96
C GLN A 222 6.42 -2.68 24.85
N ARG A 223 7.52 -1.99 24.49
CA ARG A 223 7.99 -0.81 25.24
C ARG A 223 6.96 0.32 25.26
N GLN A 224 6.34 0.63 24.12
CA GLN A 224 5.30 1.66 24.03
C GLN A 224 4.05 1.29 24.85
N VAL A 225 3.63 0.02 24.79
CA VAL A 225 2.51 -0.49 25.60
C VAL A 225 2.84 -0.41 27.08
N ALA A 226 4.04 -0.80 27.50
CA ALA A 226 4.48 -0.71 28.90
C ALA A 226 4.50 0.75 29.40
N GLN A 227 4.99 1.69 28.59
CA GLN A 227 4.96 3.12 28.95
C GLN A 227 3.53 3.66 29.10
N ARG A 228 2.61 3.29 28.19
CA ARG A 228 1.20 3.70 28.28
C ARG A 228 0.51 3.05 29.48
N THR A 229 0.82 1.79 29.74
CA THR A 229 0.33 1.04 30.91
C THR A 229 0.78 1.70 32.21
N SER A 230 2.07 2.04 32.33
CA SER A 230 2.60 2.78 33.47
C SER A 230 1.93 4.15 33.65
N LYS A 231 1.71 4.90 32.56
CA LYS A 231 0.98 6.18 32.61
C LYS A 231 -0.48 6.00 33.06
N ALA A 232 -1.15 4.96 32.57
CA ALA A 232 -2.53 4.65 32.95
C ALA A 232 -2.62 4.26 34.42
N ASN A 233 -1.74 3.41 34.93
CA ASN A 233 -1.68 3.05 36.35
C ASN A 233 -1.42 4.28 37.23
N LYS A 234 -0.48 5.15 36.84
CA LYS A 234 -0.21 6.41 37.58
C LYS A 234 -1.45 7.31 37.69
N LYS A 235 -2.30 7.33 36.67
CA LYS A 235 -3.57 8.06 36.71
C LYS A 235 -4.67 7.28 37.45
N GLY A 236 -4.59 5.95 37.46
CA GLY A 236 -5.58 5.07 38.08
C GLY A 236 -7.00 5.37 37.58
N MET A 237 -7.92 5.58 38.52
CA MET A 237 -9.32 5.90 38.25
C MET A 237 -9.55 7.31 37.66
N THR A 238 -8.51 8.15 37.56
CA THR A 238 -8.61 9.47 36.90
C THR A 238 -8.19 9.46 35.43
N ALA A 239 -7.74 8.32 34.90
CA ALA A 239 -7.37 8.20 33.49
C ALA A 239 -8.56 8.57 32.58
N SER A 240 -8.35 9.26 31.47
CA SER A 240 -9.47 9.62 30.59
C SER A 240 -9.93 8.42 29.75
N PHE A 241 -11.14 8.52 29.17
CA PHE A 241 -11.58 7.57 28.14
C PHE A 241 -10.54 7.46 27.01
N ASP A 242 -9.97 8.60 26.61
CA ASP A 242 -8.95 8.70 25.58
C ASP A 242 -7.64 7.98 25.95
N ASP A 243 -7.24 8.02 27.23
CA ASP A 243 -6.10 7.26 27.75
C ASP A 243 -6.36 5.75 27.64
N MET A 244 -7.58 5.31 27.95
CA MET A 244 -8.00 3.92 27.83
C MET A 244 -8.06 3.45 26.37
N VAL A 245 -8.58 4.27 25.44
CA VAL A 245 -8.62 3.94 24.01
C VAL A 245 -7.22 3.82 23.39
N LYS A 246 -6.23 4.56 23.92
CA LYS A 246 -4.83 4.50 23.48
C LYS A 246 -4.13 3.22 23.95
N LEU A 247 -4.64 2.54 24.97
CA LEU A 247 -4.22 1.19 25.37
C LEU A 247 -4.85 0.18 24.42
N ARG A 248 -4.19 -0.05 23.29
CA ARG A 248 -4.62 -1.09 22.33
C ARG A 248 -3.90 -2.39 22.66
N SER A 249 -4.64 -3.50 22.78
CA SER A 249 -4.02 -4.82 22.83
C SER A 249 -3.41 -5.10 21.45
N GLY A 250 -2.14 -4.76 21.27
CA GLY A 250 -1.51 -4.92 19.96
C GLY A 250 -1.09 -6.36 19.69
N ARG A 251 -0.23 -6.53 18.68
CA ARG A 251 0.33 -7.82 18.24
C ARG A 251 1.61 -8.12 19.03
N ASP A 252 1.45 -8.49 20.30
CA ASP A 252 2.57 -8.90 21.15
C ASP A 252 2.55 -10.42 21.41
N LYS A 253 3.42 -10.88 22.30
CA LYS A 253 3.52 -12.30 22.64
C LYS A 253 2.27 -12.85 23.34
N TYR A 254 1.43 -12.01 23.93
CA TYR A 254 0.26 -12.42 24.70
C TYR A 254 -1.03 -12.45 23.89
N THR A 255 -1.07 -11.78 22.73
CA THR A 255 -2.27 -11.60 21.91
C THR A 255 -2.97 -12.91 21.54
N ASN A 256 -2.18 -13.93 21.19
CA ASN A 256 -2.70 -15.22 20.73
C ASN A 256 -2.65 -16.31 21.82
N MET A 257 -2.18 -15.97 23.04
CA MET A 257 -2.16 -16.93 24.14
C MET A 257 -3.60 -17.25 24.57
N ARG A 258 -3.87 -18.55 24.75
CA ARG A 258 -5.14 -19.08 25.28
C ARG A 258 -5.13 -19.08 26.81
N LEU A 259 -6.31 -19.18 27.44
CA LEU A 259 -6.48 -19.16 28.90
C LEU A 259 -5.46 -20.00 29.68
N PRO A 260 -5.21 -21.28 29.35
CA PRO A 260 -4.25 -22.08 30.12
C PRO A 260 -2.85 -21.46 30.12
N ALA A 261 -2.36 -21.01 28.96
CA ALA A 261 -1.05 -20.38 28.83
C ALA A 261 -0.98 -19.01 29.53
N LEU A 262 -2.09 -18.25 29.55
CA LEU A 262 -2.19 -16.98 30.27
C LEU A 262 -2.12 -17.19 31.79
N ARG A 263 -2.80 -18.23 32.31
CA ARG A 263 -2.75 -18.61 33.73
C ARG A 263 -1.35 -19.02 34.14
N THR A 264 -0.72 -19.91 33.38
CA THR A 264 0.68 -20.33 33.63
C THR A 264 1.63 -19.15 33.59
N ALA A 265 1.43 -18.19 32.67
CA ALA A 265 2.28 -17.00 32.60
C ALA A 265 2.12 -16.03 33.79
N LEU A 266 1.02 -16.14 34.54
CA LEU A 266 0.72 -15.36 35.75
C LEU A 266 0.80 -16.21 37.02
N GLU A 267 1.41 -17.41 36.94
CA GLU A 267 1.56 -18.27 38.10
C GLU A 267 2.41 -17.55 39.17
N GLY A 268 1.83 -17.39 40.36
CA GLY A 268 2.42 -16.63 41.47
C GLY A 268 2.05 -15.14 41.52
N ASP A 269 1.34 -14.58 40.53
CA ASP A 269 0.79 -13.23 40.60
C ASP A 269 -0.49 -13.23 41.45
N SER A 270 -0.50 -12.44 42.53
CA SER A 270 -1.67 -12.33 43.42
C SER A 270 -2.93 -11.84 42.72
N ALA A 271 -2.78 -11.08 41.62
CA ALA A 271 -3.89 -10.58 40.83
C ALA A 271 -4.66 -11.68 40.06
N LEU A 272 -4.06 -12.85 39.87
CA LEU A 272 -4.68 -13.93 39.08
C LEU A 272 -6.01 -14.37 39.70
N ARG A 273 -6.01 -14.68 41.00
CA ARG A 273 -7.22 -15.15 41.71
C ARG A 273 -8.32 -14.09 41.74
N GLU A 274 -7.95 -12.83 41.93
CA GLU A 274 -8.88 -11.72 41.96
C GLU A 274 -9.55 -11.52 40.59
N LEU A 275 -8.78 -11.50 39.50
CA LEU A 275 -9.32 -11.38 38.14
C LEU A 275 -10.21 -12.58 37.76
N GLU A 276 -9.86 -13.79 38.17
CA GLU A 276 -10.70 -14.98 37.97
C GLU A 276 -12.04 -14.91 38.72
N SER A 277 -12.06 -14.25 39.88
CA SER A 277 -13.30 -14.02 40.64
C SER A 277 -14.17 -12.92 40.05
N MET A 278 -13.56 -11.91 39.41
CA MET A 278 -14.25 -10.75 38.82
C MET A 278 -14.87 -11.06 37.44
N TYR A 279 -14.21 -11.90 36.63
CA TYR A 279 -14.62 -12.17 35.24
C TYR A 279 -14.97 -13.65 35.04
N LEU A 280 -16.26 -13.94 35.04
CA LEU A 280 -16.78 -15.29 34.80
C LEU A 280 -16.81 -15.65 33.30
N ASP A 281 -16.93 -14.67 32.42
CA ASP A 281 -16.85 -14.90 30.97
C ASP A 281 -15.40 -15.22 30.54
N PRO A 282 -15.16 -16.37 29.88
CA PRO A 282 -13.83 -16.76 29.41
C PRO A 282 -13.18 -15.75 28.45
N ALA A 283 -13.94 -15.01 27.65
CA ALA A 283 -13.38 -14.05 26.70
C ALA A 283 -12.94 -12.76 27.41
N GLU A 284 -13.72 -12.25 28.36
CA GLU A 284 -13.35 -11.14 29.24
C GLU A 284 -12.16 -11.48 30.14
N LEU A 285 -12.14 -12.66 30.76
CA LEU A 285 -11.02 -13.11 31.56
C LEU A 285 -9.73 -13.15 30.74
N GLN A 286 -9.76 -13.64 29.50
CA GLN A 286 -8.58 -13.58 28.62
C GLN A 286 -8.08 -12.16 28.38
N ARG A 287 -9.00 -11.21 28.12
CA ARG A 287 -8.65 -9.81 27.92
C ARG A 287 -8.03 -9.22 29.19
N ALA A 288 -8.61 -9.50 30.36
CA ALA A 288 -8.12 -9.08 31.66
C ALA A 288 -6.70 -9.60 31.95
N LEU A 289 -6.47 -10.92 31.82
CA LEU A 289 -5.17 -11.54 32.08
C LEU A 289 -4.08 -11.02 31.11
N ARG A 290 -4.41 -10.80 29.84
CA ARG A 290 -3.46 -10.20 28.88
C ARG A 290 -3.09 -8.77 29.27
N TRP A 291 -4.02 -7.99 29.83
CA TRP A 291 -3.74 -6.65 30.34
C TRP A 291 -2.88 -6.69 31.61
N ARG A 292 -3.14 -7.65 32.51
CA ARG A 292 -2.29 -7.89 33.67
C ARG A 292 -0.86 -8.24 33.29
N LEU A 293 -0.67 -9.13 32.31
CA LEU A 293 0.64 -9.49 31.75
C LEU A 293 1.39 -8.31 31.08
N ARG A 294 0.67 -7.23 30.75
CA ARG A 294 1.24 -5.96 30.25
C ARG A 294 1.52 -4.95 31.37
N GLY A 295 1.17 -5.29 32.61
CA GLY A 295 1.43 -4.51 33.80
C GLY A 295 0.29 -3.58 34.22
N LEU A 296 -0.94 -3.72 33.69
CA LEU A 296 -2.06 -2.92 34.18
C LEU A 296 -2.49 -3.39 35.57
N ASP A 297 -2.89 -2.43 36.41
CA ASP A 297 -3.44 -2.70 37.73
C ASP A 297 -4.93 -3.03 37.63
N ILE A 298 -5.44 -3.87 38.53
CA ILE A 298 -6.81 -4.44 38.48
C ILE A 298 -7.89 -3.36 38.32
N PRO A 299 -7.90 -2.24 39.07
CA PRO A 299 -8.92 -1.21 38.89
C PRO A 299 -8.91 -0.57 37.49
N VAL A 300 -7.71 -0.47 36.89
CA VAL A 300 -7.55 0.08 35.54
C VAL A 300 -7.92 -0.96 34.48
N ILE A 301 -7.68 -2.24 34.73
CA ILE A 301 -8.14 -3.35 33.88
C ILE A 301 -9.65 -3.32 33.75
N ALA A 302 -10.38 -3.20 34.87
CA ALA A 302 -11.84 -3.17 34.85
C ALA A 302 -12.38 -2.06 33.96
N ARG A 303 -11.91 -0.83 34.19
CA ARG A 303 -12.28 0.31 33.36
C ARG A 303 -11.90 0.15 31.89
N LYS A 304 -10.75 -0.46 31.61
CA LYS A 304 -10.28 -0.70 30.23
C LYS A 304 -11.25 -1.62 29.48
N LEU A 305 -11.76 -2.65 30.15
CA LEU A 305 -12.71 -3.60 29.57
C LEU A 305 -14.08 -2.96 29.31
N GLU A 306 -14.58 -2.14 30.24
CA GLU A 306 -15.81 -1.35 30.03
C GLU A 306 -15.69 -0.45 28.78
N VAL A 307 -14.56 0.24 28.63
CA VAL A 307 -14.30 1.07 27.44
C VAL A 307 -14.26 0.22 26.16
N ASP A 308 -13.67 -0.97 26.19
CA ASP A 308 -13.65 -1.87 25.02
C ASP A 308 -15.07 -2.35 24.67
N GLN A 309 -15.90 -2.70 25.64
CA GLN A 309 -17.30 -3.10 25.41
C GLN A 309 -18.13 -1.94 24.79
N VAL A 310 -17.92 -0.70 25.24
CA VAL A 310 -18.57 0.48 24.65
C VAL A 310 -18.13 0.69 23.20
N LEU A 311 -16.87 0.42 22.88
CA LEU A 311 -16.39 0.49 21.49
C LEU A 311 -16.98 -0.64 20.64
N GLU A 312 -16.92 -1.89 21.13
CA GLU A 312 -17.44 -3.08 20.44
C GLU A 312 -18.94 -2.96 20.13
N SER A 313 -19.75 -2.44 21.06
CA SER A 313 -21.19 -2.21 20.85
C SER A 313 -21.50 -1.12 19.82
N ARG A 314 -20.66 -0.07 19.72
CA ARG A 314 -20.80 0.98 18.69
C ARG A 314 -20.40 0.51 17.29
N PHE A 315 -19.41 -0.38 17.17
CA PHE A 315 -19.00 -0.94 15.88
C PHE A 315 -19.92 -2.06 15.37
N ASN A 316 -20.69 -2.70 16.26
CA ASN A 316 -21.64 -3.77 15.90
C ASN A 316 -23.09 -3.28 15.70
N ARG A 317 -23.37 -1.97 15.77
CA ARG A 317 -24.68 -1.46 15.34
C ARG A 317 -24.77 -1.55 13.81
N PRO A 318 -25.76 -2.27 13.23
CA PRO A 318 -26.11 -2.04 11.83
C PRO A 318 -26.44 -0.55 11.66
N PRO A 319 -26.17 0.04 10.48
CA PRO A 319 -26.45 1.46 10.25
C PRO A 319 -27.92 1.72 10.59
N SER A 320 -28.19 2.46 11.66
CA SER A 320 -29.53 2.87 12.02
C SER A 320 -30.00 3.92 11.01
N GLU A 321 -31.23 3.77 10.53
CA GLU A 321 -31.92 4.62 9.54
C GLU A 321 -32.09 6.10 9.95
N GLU A 322 -31.46 6.55 11.03
CA GLU A 322 -31.55 7.93 11.55
C GLU A 322 -30.64 8.94 10.82
N SER A 323 -30.17 8.63 9.61
CA SER A 323 -29.52 9.63 8.73
C SER A 323 -30.38 10.03 7.53
N ALA A 324 -31.68 9.72 7.58
CA ALA A 324 -32.69 10.18 6.62
C ALA A 324 -33.77 11.08 7.26
N ALA A 325 -33.36 11.95 8.18
CA ALA A 325 -34.18 13.06 8.66
C ALA A 325 -33.38 14.38 8.56
#